data_AF-A0A9D1YHA5-F1
#
_entry.id   AF-A0A9D1YHA5-F1
#
_cell.length_a   1.000
_cell.length_b   1.000
_cell.length_c   1.000
_cell.angle_alpha   90.00
_cell.angle_beta   90.00
_cell.angle_gamma   90.00
#
_symmetry.space_group_name_H-M   'P 1'
#
loop_
_entity.id
_entity.type
_entity.pdbx_description
1 polymer ?
#
loop_
_entity_poly.entity_id
_entity_poly.type
_entity_poly.pdbx_seq_one_letter_code
_entity_poly.pdbx_strand_id
1 'polypeptide(L)'
;MKAKPKNILLYLDSLPALEQLSPESCGRVVVALLRYARDGEEASGLEETESLMFSILKSQVDRDREKYQKRCEKNRKNAFKRSAIASDGSESERSLAMAADRDTDRDTDTDRDTDTDRDIDRDRDTDTDRERERDTDTKEGSPGFPEELPVGARPLEESFSTYREIFVESCPSLPQPEPVELWSQRRKGMLRNLGVPPEEFRQVCQMVEDSDFLTGRSGKWYGCSLDWLLQPANWQKVREGNYRPDPKPKPSGLGEGPSFDLEAYEAATGWNL
;
A
#
# COMPACT_ATOMS: atom_id res chain seq x y z
N MET A 1 -10.11 -29.12 0.85
CA MET A 1 -11.11 -28.58 -0.09
C MET A 1 -10.65 -27.20 -0.53
N LYS A 2 -10.57 -26.90 -1.84
CA LYS A 2 -10.22 -25.56 -2.32
C LYS A 2 -11.36 -24.60 -1.95
N ALA A 3 -11.06 -23.40 -1.47
CA ALA A 3 -12.07 -22.39 -1.15
C ALA A 3 -12.87 -22.06 -2.42
N LYS A 4 -14.21 -22.07 -2.32
CA LYS A 4 -15.08 -21.70 -3.45
C LYS A 4 -15.05 -20.18 -3.66
N PRO A 5 -15.01 -19.70 -4.91
CA PRO A 5 -15.06 -18.27 -5.18
C PRO A 5 -16.41 -17.67 -4.77
N LYS A 6 -16.41 -16.45 -4.23
CA LYS A 6 -17.63 -15.73 -3.81
C LYS A 6 -18.20 -14.83 -4.92
N ASN A 7 -17.38 -14.49 -5.90
CA ASN A 7 -17.69 -13.60 -7.00
C ASN A 7 -16.89 -14.00 -8.24
N ILE A 8 -17.34 -13.54 -9.41
CA ILE A 8 -16.57 -13.52 -10.66
C ILE A 8 -16.37 -12.07 -11.09
N LEU A 9 -15.31 -11.79 -11.83
CA LEU A 9 -15.08 -10.51 -12.49
C LEU A 9 -15.52 -10.64 -13.95
N LEU A 10 -16.30 -9.67 -14.42
CA LEU A 10 -16.66 -9.53 -15.82
C LEU A 10 -16.13 -8.18 -16.28
N TYR A 11 -15.33 -8.19 -17.33
CA TYR A 11 -14.68 -6.99 -17.87
C TYR A 11 -15.64 -6.29 -18.83
N LEU A 12 -15.61 -4.95 -18.82
CA LEU A 12 -16.52 -4.12 -19.64
C LEU A 12 -16.32 -4.36 -21.14
N ASP A 13 -15.15 -4.81 -21.57
CA ASP A 13 -14.86 -5.14 -22.96
C ASP A 13 -15.68 -6.33 -23.50
N SER A 14 -16.26 -7.14 -22.60
CA SER A 14 -17.19 -8.21 -22.98
C SER A 14 -18.62 -7.71 -23.23
N LEU A 15 -18.95 -6.47 -22.84
CA LEU A 15 -20.29 -5.91 -22.95
C LEU A 15 -20.80 -5.85 -24.40
N PRO A 16 -20.02 -5.37 -25.40
CA PRO A 16 -20.49 -5.33 -26.79
C PRO A 16 -20.84 -6.70 -27.36
N ALA A 17 -20.19 -7.76 -26.88
CA ALA A 17 -20.49 -9.14 -27.27
C ALA A 17 -21.76 -9.65 -26.58
N LEU A 18 -21.98 -9.28 -25.32
CA LEU A 18 -23.17 -9.65 -24.56
C LEU A 18 -24.43 -8.92 -25.04
N GLU A 19 -24.31 -7.68 -25.52
CA GLU A 19 -25.43 -6.91 -26.08
C GLU A 19 -25.94 -7.45 -27.43
N GLN A 20 -25.11 -8.21 -28.15
CA GLN A 20 -25.52 -8.89 -29.38
C GLN A 20 -26.38 -10.13 -29.12
N LEU A 21 -26.39 -10.64 -27.89
CA LEU A 21 -27.23 -11.76 -27.49
C LEU A 21 -28.63 -11.27 -27.12
N SER A 22 -29.63 -12.13 -27.35
CA SER A 22 -30.94 -11.89 -26.75
C SER A 22 -30.82 -11.85 -25.21
N PRO A 23 -31.68 -11.10 -24.50
CA PRO A 23 -31.64 -11.06 -23.04
C PRO A 23 -31.74 -12.46 -22.39
N GLU A 24 -32.50 -13.36 -23.03
CA GLU A 24 -32.66 -14.75 -22.59
C GLU A 24 -31.37 -15.56 -22.77
N SER A 25 -30.71 -15.43 -23.92
CA SER A 25 -29.41 -16.06 -24.21
C SER A 25 -28.31 -15.54 -23.29
N CYS A 26 -28.25 -14.22 -23.08
CA CYS A 26 -27.31 -13.60 -22.15
C CYS A 26 -27.52 -14.15 -20.74
N GLY A 27 -28.76 -14.24 -20.28
CA GLY A 27 -29.12 -14.87 -19.01
C GLY A 27 -28.62 -16.31 -18.90
N ARG A 28 -28.81 -17.14 -19.94
CA ARG A 28 -28.33 -18.52 -19.97
C ARG A 28 -26.80 -18.60 -19.85
N VAL A 29 -26.06 -17.79 -20.61
CA VAL A 29 -24.59 -17.75 -20.59
C VAL A 29 -24.07 -17.32 -19.21
N VAL A 30 -24.64 -16.25 -18.62
CA VAL A 30 -24.22 -15.75 -17.30
C VAL A 30 -24.50 -16.79 -16.21
N VAL A 31 -25.67 -17.43 -16.22
CA VAL A 31 -25.99 -18.49 -15.25
C VAL A 31 -25.06 -19.69 -15.39
N ALA A 32 -24.76 -20.11 -16.63
CA ALA A 32 -23.81 -21.19 -16.89
C ALA A 32 -22.41 -20.83 -16.38
N LEU A 33 -21.95 -19.60 -16.62
CA LEU A 33 -20.66 -19.11 -16.14
C LEU A 33 -20.56 -19.09 -14.62
N LEU A 34 -21.63 -18.69 -13.92
CA LEU A 34 -21.68 -18.71 -12.46
C LEU A 34 -21.63 -20.13 -11.89
N ARG A 35 -22.31 -21.09 -12.54
CA ARG A 35 -22.24 -22.52 -12.16
C ARG A 35 -20.83 -23.08 -12.37
N TYR A 36 -20.22 -22.77 -13.51
CA TYR A 36 -18.83 -23.12 -13.80
C TYR A 36 -17.87 -22.54 -12.74
N ALA A 37 -17.99 -21.26 -12.41
CA ALA A 37 -17.13 -20.65 -11.41
C ALA A 37 -17.30 -21.28 -10.00
N ARG A 38 -18.53 -21.61 -9.62
CA ARG A 38 -18.87 -22.16 -8.29
C ARG A 38 -18.40 -23.61 -8.12
N ASP A 39 -18.70 -24.47 -9.10
CA ASP A 39 -18.54 -25.92 -8.98
C ASP A 39 -17.62 -26.55 -10.03
N GLY A 40 -17.24 -25.80 -11.07
CA GLY A 40 -16.46 -26.33 -12.20
C GLY A 40 -17.29 -27.13 -13.20
N GLU A 41 -18.62 -26.98 -13.18
CA GLU A 41 -19.52 -27.64 -14.11
C GLU A 41 -19.45 -26.98 -15.49
N GLU A 42 -19.15 -27.78 -16.53
CA GLU A 42 -19.13 -27.29 -17.90
C GLU A 42 -20.55 -26.99 -18.40
N ALA A 43 -20.70 -25.94 -19.20
CA ALA A 43 -22.01 -25.58 -19.73
C ALA A 43 -22.51 -26.63 -20.73
N SER A 44 -23.75 -27.06 -20.57
CA SER A 44 -24.43 -27.99 -21.48
C SER A 44 -25.77 -27.40 -21.93
N GLY A 45 -26.16 -27.66 -23.18
CA GLY A 45 -27.44 -27.20 -23.72
C GLY A 45 -27.49 -25.72 -24.08
N LEU A 46 -26.32 -25.11 -24.31
CA LEU A 46 -26.20 -23.78 -24.90
C LEU A 46 -26.25 -23.89 -26.43
N GLU A 47 -26.82 -22.87 -27.09
CA GLU A 47 -26.72 -22.72 -28.54
C GLU A 47 -25.28 -22.44 -28.98
N GLU A 48 -24.99 -22.46 -30.28
CA GLU A 48 -23.63 -22.30 -30.81
C GLU A 48 -23.01 -20.93 -30.47
N THR A 49 -23.79 -19.86 -30.59
CA THR A 49 -23.38 -18.50 -30.22
C THR A 49 -23.21 -18.33 -28.71
N GLU A 50 -24.08 -18.95 -27.92
CA GLU A 50 -24.01 -18.97 -26.45
C GLU A 50 -22.78 -19.75 -25.97
N SER A 51 -22.47 -20.86 -26.62
CA SER A 51 -21.29 -21.70 -26.34
C SER A 51 -20.00 -20.95 -26.64
N LEU A 52 -19.96 -20.22 -27.76
CA LEU A 52 -18.82 -19.37 -28.11
C LEU A 52 -18.62 -18.28 -27.05
N MET A 53 -19.68 -17.55 -26.68
CA MET A 53 -19.60 -16.51 -25.66
C MET A 53 -19.17 -17.08 -24.30
N PHE A 54 -19.74 -18.22 -23.90
CA PHE A 54 -19.34 -18.92 -22.69
C PHE A 54 -17.86 -19.27 -22.70
N SER A 55 -17.31 -19.76 -23.82
CA SER A 55 -15.88 -20.12 -23.93
C SER A 55 -14.94 -18.92 -23.71
N ILE A 56 -15.31 -17.75 -24.24
CA ILE A 56 -14.54 -16.50 -24.11
C ILE A 56 -14.55 -16.06 -22.64
N LEU A 57 -15.73 -16.00 -22.01
CA LEU A 57 -15.86 -15.58 -20.62
C LEU A 57 -15.25 -16.59 -19.65
N LYS A 58 -15.38 -17.89 -19.93
CA LYS A 58 -14.76 -18.98 -19.17
C LYS A 58 -13.25 -18.79 -19.11
N SER A 59 -12.61 -18.47 -20.24
CA SER A 59 -11.17 -18.19 -20.29
C SER A 59 -10.76 -16.99 -19.42
N GLN A 60 -11.59 -15.95 -19.34
CA GLN A 60 -11.36 -14.82 -18.43
C GLN A 60 -11.44 -15.26 -16.96
N VAL A 61 -12.51 -15.99 -16.59
CA VAL A 61 -12.70 -16.52 -15.24
C VAL A 61 -11.55 -17.45 -14.82
N ASP A 62 -11.08 -18.30 -15.72
CA ASP A 62 -9.96 -19.21 -15.46
C ASP A 62 -8.66 -18.45 -15.18
N ARG A 63 -8.35 -17.41 -15.98
CA ARG A 63 -7.19 -16.52 -15.76
C ARG A 63 -7.26 -15.79 -14.42
N ASP A 64 -8.42 -15.21 -14.08
CA ASP A 64 -8.63 -14.51 -12.81
C ASP A 64 -8.48 -15.45 -11.61
N ARG A 65 -9.02 -16.67 -11.75
CA ARG A 65 -8.92 -17.72 -10.73
C ARG A 65 -7.47 -18.13 -10.50
N GLU A 66 -6.66 -18.24 -11.55
CA GLU A 66 -5.24 -18.55 -11.44
C GLU A 66 -4.46 -17.40 -10.77
N LYS A 67 -4.70 -16.15 -11.20
CA LYS A 67 -4.11 -14.96 -10.57
C LYS A 67 -4.43 -14.92 -9.07
N TYR A 68 -5.68 -15.14 -8.69
CA TYR A 68 -6.11 -15.20 -7.30
C TYR A 68 -5.43 -16.33 -6.52
N GLN A 69 -5.35 -17.54 -7.09
CA GLN A 69 -4.68 -18.68 -6.45
C GLN A 69 -3.21 -18.40 -6.18
N LYS A 70 -2.47 -17.84 -7.15
CA LYS A 70 -1.07 -17.43 -6.98
C LYS A 70 -0.92 -16.42 -5.84
N ARG A 71 -1.83 -15.43 -5.75
CA ARG A 71 -1.84 -14.45 -4.65
C ARG A 71 -2.09 -15.11 -3.29
N CYS A 72 -3.07 -16.01 -3.19
CA CYS A 72 -3.33 -16.77 -1.98
C CYS A 72 -2.13 -17.63 -1.54
N GLU A 73 -1.42 -18.26 -2.48
CA GLU A 73 -0.24 -19.06 -2.17
C GLU A 73 0.93 -18.22 -1.66
N LYS A 74 1.20 -17.08 -2.30
CA LYS A 74 2.19 -16.11 -1.82
C LYS A 74 1.84 -15.64 -0.41
N ASN A 75 0.59 -15.23 -0.18
CA ASN A 75 0.13 -14.78 1.14
C ASN A 75 0.22 -15.89 2.19
N ARG A 76 -0.11 -17.14 1.85
CA ARG A 76 0.03 -18.30 2.75
C ARG A 76 1.50 -18.55 3.12
N LYS A 77 2.42 -18.50 2.15
CA LYS A 77 3.87 -18.65 2.41
C LYS A 77 4.38 -17.51 3.30
N ASN A 78 3.94 -16.28 3.07
CA ASN A 78 4.31 -15.12 3.87
C ASN A 78 3.76 -15.22 5.30
N ALA A 79 2.51 -15.64 5.48
CA ALA A 79 1.92 -15.89 6.79
C ALA A 79 2.69 -16.98 7.56
N PHE A 80 3.08 -18.07 6.87
CA PHE A 80 3.90 -19.12 7.47
C PHE A 80 5.27 -18.59 7.91
N LYS A 81 5.96 -17.82 7.05
CA LYS A 81 7.23 -17.17 7.40
C LYS A 81 7.08 -16.24 8.61
N ARG A 82 6.03 -15.42 8.65
CA ARG A 82 5.73 -14.54 9.81
C ARG A 82 5.53 -15.32 11.09
N SER A 83 4.82 -16.45 11.04
CA SER A 83 4.60 -17.31 12.20
C SER A 83 5.90 -17.98 12.68
N ALA A 84 6.79 -18.38 11.77
CA ALA A 84 8.07 -19.00 12.12
C ALA A 84 9.04 -17.99 12.78
N ILE A 85 9.06 -16.76 12.30
CA ILE A 85 9.88 -15.68 12.89
C ILE A 85 9.25 -15.18 14.22
N ALA A 86 7.94 -15.36 14.42
CA ALA A 86 7.29 -15.09 15.70
C ALA A 86 7.83 -15.99 16.84
N SER A 87 8.24 -17.23 16.52
CA SER A 87 8.84 -18.15 17.49
C SER A 87 10.34 -17.96 17.75
N ASP A 88 11.09 -17.34 16.84
CA ASP A 88 12.57 -17.31 16.88
C ASP A 88 13.19 -15.96 17.34
N GLY A 89 12.37 -15.04 17.85
CA GLY A 89 12.86 -13.82 18.54
C GLY A 89 13.63 -12.78 17.70
N SER A 90 13.94 -13.03 16.43
CA SER A 90 14.69 -12.11 15.56
C SER A 90 13.79 -10.98 15.01
N GLU A 91 14.00 -9.74 15.48
CA GLU A 91 13.23 -8.55 15.07
C GLU A 91 13.52 -8.09 13.63
N SER A 92 14.75 -8.33 13.14
CA SER A 92 15.21 -7.91 11.81
C SER A 92 14.55 -8.69 10.66
N GLU A 93 14.19 -9.96 10.89
CA GLU A 93 13.51 -10.76 9.87
C GLU A 93 11.99 -10.51 9.83
N ARG A 94 11.39 -10.04 10.95
CA ARG A 94 9.95 -9.71 11.03
C ARG A 94 9.59 -8.53 10.14
N SER A 95 10.46 -7.53 10.02
CA SER A 95 10.25 -6.32 9.22
C SER A 95 10.35 -6.59 7.72
N LEU A 96 11.28 -7.44 7.25
CA LEU A 96 11.36 -7.87 5.85
C LEU A 96 10.12 -8.67 5.39
N ALA A 97 9.59 -9.55 6.25
CA ALA A 97 8.39 -10.33 5.96
C ALA A 97 7.09 -9.49 5.97
N MET A 98 7.10 -8.33 6.63
CA MET A 98 6.00 -7.35 6.61
C MET A 98 5.98 -6.50 5.34
N ALA A 99 7.15 -6.14 4.80
CA ALA A 99 7.27 -5.31 3.59
C ALA A 99 6.85 -6.03 2.30
N ALA A 100 6.97 -7.37 2.23
CA ALA A 100 6.60 -8.17 1.05
C ALA A 100 5.07 -8.32 0.82
N ASP A 101 4.24 -7.70 1.65
CA ASP A 101 2.77 -7.90 1.74
C ASP A 101 1.96 -6.73 1.20
N ARG A 102 2.60 -5.84 0.44
CA ARG A 102 1.88 -4.79 -0.30
C ARG A 102 1.99 -4.98 -1.80
N ASP A 103 1.75 -6.18 -2.30
CA ASP A 103 1.55 -6.38 -3.73
C ASP A 103 0.15 -5.88 -4.12
N THR A 104 -0.04 -4.56 -4.10
CA THR A 104 -1.12 -3.90 -4.82
C THR A 104 -0.67 -3.78 -6.27
N ASP A 105 -0.67 -4.92 -6.98
CA ASP A 105 -0.71 -4.94 -8.44
C ASP A 105 -2.02 -4.25 -8.85
N ARG A 106 -1.88 -2.96 -9.18
CA ARG A 106 -2.82 -2.28 -10.06
C ARG A 106 -2.39 -2.67 -11.47
N ASP A 107 -2.87 -3.82 -11.95
CA ASP A 107 -2.81 -4.18 -13.37
C ASP A 107 -3.65 -3.14 -14.13
N THR A 108 -2.99 -2.10 -14.66
CA THR A 108 -3.45 -1.51 -15.91
C THR A 108 -3.06 -2.50 -17.00
N ASP A 109 -4.00 -3.35 -17.39
CA ASP A 109 -3.96 -4.06 -18.67
C ASP A 109 -3.85 -2.99 -19.75
N THR A 110 -2.72 -2.94 -20.43
CA THR A 110 -2.65 -2.40 -21.77
C THR A 110 -2.24 -3.57 -22.62
N ASP A 111 -3.14 -3.95 -23.52
CA ASP A 111 -2.95 -4.93 -24.57
C ASP A 111 -1.52 -4.93 -25.09
N ARG A 112 -0.93 -6.12 -25.18
CA ARG A 112 0.10 -6.33 -26.19
C ARG A 112 -0.16 -7.63 -26.90
N ASP A 113 -0.61 -7.43 -28.14
CA ASP A 113 -0.71 -8.39 -29.21
C ASP A 113 0.44 -9.39 -29.21
N THR A 114 0.07 -10.62 -29.54
CA THR A 114 0.94 -11.60 -30.18
C THR A 114 1.79 -10.93 -31.26
N ASP A 115 3.10 -10.96 -31.09
CA ASP A 115 3.96 -11.22 -32.23
C ASP A 115 5.12 -12.12 -31.82
N THR A 116 5.19 -13.24 -32.52
CA THR A 116 6.31 -14.16 -32.50
C THR A 116 7.35 -13.55 -33.41
N ASP A 117 8.44 -13.03 -32.88
CA ASP A 117 9.68 -12.98 -33.65
C ASP A 117 10.89 -13.27 -32.78
N ARG A 118 11.55 -14.32 -33.24
CA ARG A 118 12.76 -14.91 -32.71
C ARG A 118 13.86 -14.35 -33.60
N ASP A 119 14.63 -13.38 -33.11
CA ASP A 119 15.96 -13.13 -33.66
C ASP A 119 16.97 -12.83 -32.56
N ILE A 120 17.94 -13.74 -32.53
CA ILE A 120 19.22 -13.60 -31.86
C ILE A 120 19.99 -12.58 -32.70
N ASP A 121 20.48 -11.50 -32.12
CA ASP A 121 21.81 -11.03 -32.49
C ASP A 121 22.51 -10.23 -31.39
N ARG A 122 23.79 -10.55 -31.32
CA ARG A 122 24.87 -10.14 -30.43
C ARG A 122 25.57 -8.96 -31.07
N ASP A 123 26.05 -7.99 -30.28
CA ASP A 123 27.18 -7.06 -30.48
C ASP A 123 26.93 -5.85 -29.55
N ARG A 124 27.70 -5.48 -28.51
CA ARG A 124 29.14 -5.28 -28.27
C ARG A 124 29.80 -4.30 -29.24
N ASP A 125 29.93 -3.04 -28.83
CA ASP A 125 31.13 -2.18 -28.87
C ASP A 125 30.75 -0.71 -28.55
N THR A 126 31.21 -0.14 -27.43
CA THR A 126 32.39 0.73 -27.20
C THR A 126 32.31 2.16 -27.73
N ASP A 127 32.44 3.11 -26.79
CA ASP A 127 33.05 4.45 -26.82
C ASP A 127 32.84 5.38 -28.03
N THR A 128 32.52 6.65 -27.75
CA THR A 128 33.53 7.74 -27.65
C THR A 128 32.83 9.11 -27.53
N ASP A 129 33.37 9.93 -26.63
CA ASP A 129 33.18 11.37 -26.47
C ASP A 129 33.02 12.19 -27.75
N ARG A 130 32.27 13.30 -27.64
CA ARG A 130 32.68 14.58 -28.23
C ARG A 130 31.97 15.77 -27.59
N GLU A 131 32.74 16.48 -26.78
CA GLU A 131 32.53 17.85 -26.32
C GLU A 131 32.32 18.82 -27.50
N ARG A 132 31.51 19.86 -27.25
CA ARG A 132 31.52 21.05 -28.09
C ARG A 132 31.35 22.29 -27.22
N GLU A 133 32.47 22.87 -26.83
CA GLU A 133 32.55 24.24 -26.35
C GLU A 133 32.43 25.24 -27.52
N ARG A 134 31.79 26.38 -27.24
CA ARG A 134 32.08 27.66 -27.90
C ARG A 134 31.70 28.80 -26.97
N ASP A 135 32.73 29.42 -26.41
CA ASP A 135 32.70 30.75 -25.80
C ASP A 135 32.57 31.85 -26.86
N THR A 136 31.81 32.90 -26.54
CA THR A 136 32.26 34.30 -26.73
C THR A 136 31.52 35.23 -25.76
N ASP A 137 32.34 36.03 -25.08
CA ASP A 137 32.10 36.99 -24.00
C ASP A 137 31.51 38.34 -24.49
N THR A 138 30.72 39.02 -23.63
CA THR A 138 30.82 40.45 -23.26
C THR A 138 29.46 41.07 -22.86
N LYS A 139 29.48 41.67 -21.66
CA LYS A 139 28.44 42.30 -20.85
C LYS A 139 27.81 43.57 -21.44
N GLU A 140 26.56 43.89 -21.05
CA GLU A 140 26.20 44.94 -20.06
C GLU A 140 24.72 45.38 -20.19
N GLY A 141 24.08 45.65 -19.04
CA GLY A 141 22.96 46.61 -18.95
C GLY A 141 21.59 46.07 -18.54
N SER A 142 21.29 46.06 -17.24
CA SER A 142 19.91 46.15 -16.72
C SER A 142 19.55 47.65 -16.59
N PRO A 143 18.29 48.06 -16.87
CA PRO A 143 17.36 48.26 -15.74
C PRO A 143 15.90 47.87 -16.07
N GLY A 144 15.17 47.44 -15.04
CA GLY A 144 13.85 46.80 -15.17
C GLY A 144 12.65 47.73 -15.31
N PHE A 145 11.46 47.13 -15.30
CA PHE A 145 10.24 47.52 -14.57
C PHE A 145 9.31 46.28 -14.52
N PRO A 146 8.39 46.18 -13.54
CA PRO A 146 7.93 44.96 -12.91
C PRO A 146 6.67 44.42 -13.58
N GLU A 147 6.54 43.10 -13.64
CA GLU A 147 5.26 42.47 -13.89
C GLU A 147 5.11 41.26 -12.98
N GLU A 148 4.16 41.40 -12.05
CA GLU A 148 3.75 40.38 -11.11
C GLU A 148 3.12 39.17 -11.83
N LEU A 149 3.20 38.02 -11.15
CA LEU A 149 2.40 36.78 -11.23
C LEU A 149 3.15 35.52 -11.70
N PRO A 150 2.85 34.30 -11.18
CA PRO A 150 2.18 33.92 -9.94
C PRO A 150 3.06 33.07 -9.00
N VAL A 151 2.82 33.21 -7.70
CA VAL A 151 3.30 32.32 -6.63
C VAL A 151 2.70 30.93 -6.85
N GLY A 152 3.45 30.00 -7.45
CA GLY A 152 2.88 28.69 -7.78
C GLY A 152 3.80 27.56 -8.22
N ALA A 153 5.12 27.76 -8.30
CA ALA A 153 6.06 26.69 -8.62
C ALA A 153 7.21 26.68 -7.60
N ARG A 154 6.99 26.04 -6.44
CA ARG A 154 8.10 25.65 -5.57
C ARG A 154 8.91 24.56 -6.29
N PRO A 155 10.25 24.69 -6.41
CA PRO A 155 11.08 23.72 -7.12
C PRO A 155 10.97 22.31 -6.54
N LEU A 156 10.76 21.36 -7.44
CA LEU A 156 10.29 19.98 -7.22
C LEU A 156 11.45 19.01 -6.93
N GLU A 157 12.42 19.41 -6.09
CA GLU A 157 13.59 18.55 -5.80
C GLU A 157 14.09 18.73 -4.37
N GLU A 158 13.21 18.50 -3.41
CA GLU A 158 13.60 18.29 -2.02
C GLU A 158 14.17 16.87 -1.87
N SER A 159 15.42 16.79 -1.43
CA SER A 159 16.13 15.51 -1.32
C SER A 159 15.37 14.56 -0.39
N PHE A 160 15.18 13.30 -0.81
CA PHE A 160 14.60 12.24 0.02
C PHE A 160 15.32 12.11 1.39
N SER A 161 16.58 12.53 1.46
CA SER A 161 17.38 12.60 2.69
C SER A 161 16.75 13.52 3.73
N THR A 162 16.23 14.67 3.32
CA THR A 162 15.54 15.61 4.21
C THR A 162 14.34 14.95 4.90
N TYR A 163 13.51 14.24 4.14
CA TYR A 163 12.35 13.54 4.69
C TYR A 163 12.73 12.36 5.59
N ARG A 164 13.82 11.66 5.23
CA ARG A 164 14.37 10.61 6.10
C ARG A 164 14.83 11.19 7.43
N GLU A 165 15.61 12.27 7.40
CA GLU A 165 16.12 12.93 8.60
C GLU A 165 14.98 13.41 9.50
N ILE A 166 13.97 14.07 8.92
CA ILE A 166 12.78 14.50 9.65
C ILE A 166 12.07 13.32 10.33
N PHE A 167 11.89 12.20 9.62
CA PHE A 167 11.26 11.03 10.21
C PHE A 167 12.09 10.45 11.36
N VAL A 168 13.41 10.34 11.18
CA VAL A 168 14.33 9.82 12.21
C VAL A 168 14.32 10.71 13.45
N GLU A 169 14.36 12.03 13.26
CA GLU A 169 14.36 13.02 14.33
C GLU A 169 13.01 13.08 15.06
N SER A 170 11.90 13.09 14.32
CA SER A 170 10.57 13.33 14.87
C SER A 170 9.89 12.06 15.40
N CYS A 171 10.30 10.87 14.94
CA CYS A 171 9.72 9.58 15.32
C CYS A 171 10.78 8.62 15.90
N PRO A 172 11.47 8.96 17.00
CA PRO A 172 12.49 8.10 17.61
C PRO A 172 11.91 6.79 18.13
N SER A 173 10.62 6.75 18.50
CA SER A 173 9.95 5.56 19.03
C SER A 173 9.59 4.52 17.96
N LEU A 174 9.79 4.82 16.67
CA LEU A 174 9.43 3.96 15.55
C LEU A 174 10.63 3.26 14.89
N PRO A 175 10.40 2.19 14.12
CA PRO A 175 11.43 1.55 13.31
C PRO A 175 12.09 2.55 12.34
N GLN A 176 13.41 2.68 12.44
CA GLN A 176 14.16 3.67 11.69
C GLN A 176 14.34 3.25 10.22
N PRO A 177 14.05 4.13 9.25
CA PRO A 177 14.20 3.81 7.84
C PRO A 177 15.69 3.68 7.45
N GLU A 178 15.98 2.68 6.62
CA GLU A 178 17.29 2.52 5.95
C GLU A 178 17.74 3.81 5.23
N PRO A 179 19.03 3.96 4.90
CA PRO A 179 19.53 5.03 4.05
C PRO A 179 18.76 5.14 2.73
N VAL A 180 18.67 6.37 2.19
CA VAL A 180 17.85 6.70 1.00
C VAL A 180 18.31 5.95 -0.25
N GLU A 181 19.58 5.61 -0.31
CA GLU A 181 20.23 4.83 -1.36
C GLU A 181 19.59 3.43 -1.48
N LEU A 182 19.14 2.87 -0.36
CA LEU A 182 18.49 1.56 -0.26
C LEU A 182 16.96 1.63 -0.39
N TRP A 183 16.37 2.82 -0.52
CA TRP A 183 14.92 2.96 -0.65
C TRP A 183 14.43 2.46 -2.00
N SER A 184 13.34 1.68 -1.98
CA SER A 184 12.64 1.26 -3.19
C SER A 184 12.09 2.46 -3.99
N GLN A 185 11.99 2.30 -5.31
CA GLN A 185 11.36 3.30 -6.18
C GLN A 185 9.90 3.57 -5.79
N ARG A 186 9.23 2.56 -5.22
CA ARG A 186 7.88 2.70 -4.68
C ARG A 186 7.82 3.67 -3.51
N ARG A 187 8.69 3.53 -2.50
CA ARG A 187 8.72 4.45 -1.34
C ARG A 187 8.97 5.88 -1.80
N LYS A 188 9.95 6.07 -2.70
CA LYS A 188 10.23 7.36 -3.34
C LYS A 188 9.01 7.91 -4.08
N GLY A 189 8.31 7.06 -4.83
CA GLY A 189 7.06 7.41 -5.52
C GLY A 189 5.91 7.79 -4.58
N MET A 190 5.74 7.09 -3.46
CA MET A 190 4.72 7.41 -2.47
C MET A 190 4.94 8.80 -1.87
N LEU A 191 6.19 9.15 -1.53
CA LEU A 191 6.53 10.47 -1.02
C LEU A 191 6.30 11.57 -2.08
N ARG A 192 6.72 11.34 -3.33
CA ARG A 192 6.44 12.29 -4.44
C ARG A 192 4.94 12.49 -4.66
N ASN A 193 4.17 11.41 -4.65
CA ASN A 193 2.72 11.47 -4.84
C ASN A 193 2.00 12.16 -3.68
N LEU A 194 2.57 12.09 -2.48
CA LEU A 194 2.05 12.81 -1.33
C LEU A 194 2.21 14.32 -1.53
N GLY A 195 3.32 14.75 -2.12
CA GLY A 195 3.54 16.13 -2.57
C GLY A 195 3.49 17.17 -1.44
N VAL A 196 3.69 16.73 -0.19
CA VAL A 196 3.70 17.58 1.00
C VAL A 196 5.08 18.17 1.20
N PRO A 197 5.21 19.43 1.63
CA PRO A 197 6.51 20.03 1.94
C PRO A 197 7.11 19.40 3.22
N PRO A 198 8.43 19.56 3.47
CA PRO A 198 9.13 18.89 4.57
C PRO A 198 8.60 19.36 5.93
N GLU A 199 8.18 20.62 6.03
CA GLU A 199 7.59 21.17 7.24
C GLU A 199 6.23 20.53 7.57
N GLU A 200 5.36 20.33 6.57
CA GLU A 200 4.10 19.60 6.78
C GLU A 200 4.38 18.15 7.16
N PHE A 201 5.42 17.54 6.57
CA PHE A 201 5.83 16.20 6.92
C PHE A 201 6.34 16.06 8.34
N ARG A 202 7.11 17.04 8.82
CA ARG A 202 7.55 17.13 10.22
C ARG A 202 6.37 17.19 11.18
N GLN A 203 5.38 18.04 10.90
CA GLN A 203 4.20 18.19 11.76
C GLN A 203 3.42 16.88 11.87
N VAL A 204 3.22 16.17 10.77
CA VAL A 204 2.54 14.87 10.79
C VAL A 204 3.37 13.83 11.54
N CYS A 205 4.70 13.82 11.40
CA CYS A 205 5.57 12.94 12.17
C CYS A 205 5.48 13.21 13.69
N GLN A 206 5.41 14.48 14.11
CA GLN A 206 5.20 14.84 15.51
C GLN A 206 3.86 14.34 16.03
N MET A 207 2.77 14.45 15.24
CA MET A 207 1.47 13.88 15.62
C MET A 207 1.52 12.35 15.77
N VAL A 208 2.37 11.66 14.98
CA VAL A 208 2.60 10.23 15.13
C VAL A 208 3.31 9.94 16.45
N GLU A 209 4.39 10.65 16.75
CA GLU A 209 5.18 10.47 17.97
C GLU A 209 4.39 10.84 19.24
N ASP A 210 3.49 11.81 19.19
CA ASP A 210 2.61 12.16 20.32
C ASP A 210 1.60 11.04 20.62
N SER A 211 1.29 10.18 19.65
CA SER A 211 0.27 9.15 19.79
C SER A 211 0.81 7.87 20.45
N ASP A 212 0.30 7.54 21.64
CA ASP A 212 0.59 6.25 22.29
C ASP A 212 0.10 5.04 21.49
N PHE A 213 -0.92 5.21 20.66
CA PHE A 213 -1.39 4.15 19.79
C PHE A 213 -0.42 3.91 18.65
N LEU A 214 -0.01 4.96 17.94
CA LEU A 214 0.84 4.82 16.76
C LEU A 214 2.28 4.43 17.11
N THR A 215 2.83 4.97 18.21
CA THR A 215 4.15 4.61 18.73
C THR A 215 4.19 3.24 19.39
N GLY A 216 3.04 2.60 19.62
CA GLY A 216 2.94 1.33 20.32
C GLY A 216 3.14 1.37 21.83
N ARG A 217 3.32 2.56 22.44
CA ARG A 217 3.37 2.73 23.90
C ARG A 217 2.09 2.24 24.59
N SER A 218 0.96 2.28 23.90
CA SER A 218 -0.32 1.74 24.38
C SER A 218 -0.38 0.21 24.49
N GLY A 219 0.58 -0.51 23.90
CA GLY A 219 0.63 -1.97 23.84
C GLY A 219 -0.37 -2.63 22.87
N LYS A 220 -1.22 -1.85 22.20
CA LYS A 220 -2.31 -2.38 21.36
C LYS A 220 -1.91 -2.60 19.90
N TRP A 221 -0.93 -1.87 19.41
CA TRP A 221 -0.55 -1.88 18.00
C TRP A 221 0.89 -1.42 17.82
N TYR A 222 1.64 -2.07 16.92
CA TYR A 222 3.07 -1.80 16.66
C TYR A 222 3.38 -1.64 15.17
N GLY A 223 2.35 -1.41 14.35
CA GLY A 223 2.46 -1.46 12.89
C GLY A 223 2.83 -0.14 12.23
N CYS A 224 3.17 0.91 12.99
CA CYS A 224 3.52 2.20 12.41
C CYS A 224 4.96 2.16 11.88
N SER A 225 5.12 2.55 10.61
CA SER A 225 6.41 2.70 9.94
C SER A 225 6.31 3.82 8.90
N LEU A 226 7.45 4.24 8.35
CA LEU A 226 7.48 5.22 7.27
C LEU A 226 6.57 4.81 6.09
N ASP A 227 6.61 3.55 5.64
CA ASP A 227 5.75 3.08 4.54
C ASP A 227 4.27 3.03 4.92
N TRP A 228 3.94 2.79 6.19
CA TRP A 228 2.56 2.85 6.66
C TRP A 228 2.05 4.30 6.65
N LEU A 229 2.85 5.23 7.14
CA LEU A 229 2.52 6.66 7.21
C LEU A 229 2.35 7.28 5.81
N LEU A 230 3.21 6.92 4.86
CA LEU A 230 3.19 7.44 3.49
C LEU A 230 1.97 6.97 2.65
N GLN A 231 1.13 6.06 3.17
CA GLN A 231 -0.12 5.73 2.48
C GLN A 231 -1.11 6.89 2.58
N PRO A 232 -1.71 7.36 1.46
CA PRO A 232 -2.60 8.53 1.48
C PRO A 232 -3.74 8.44 2.51
N ALA A 233 -4.37 7.27 2.64
CA ALA A 233 -5.45 7.05 3.60
C ALA A 233 -5.01 7.13 5.06
N ASN A 234 -3.79 6.70 5.39
CA ASN A 234 -3.27 6.78 6.76
C ASN A 234 -2.75 8.18 7.06
N TRP A 235 -2.05 8.78 6.10
CA TRP A 235 -1.63 10.17 6.16
C TRP A 235 -2.78 11.10 6.53
N GLN A 236 -3.89 10.98 5.79
CA GLN A 236 -5.08 11.78 6.03
C GLN A 236 -5.60 11.60 7.45
N LYS A 237 -5.71 10.36 7.96
CA LYS A 237 -6.18 10.10 9.33
C LYS A 237 -5.29 10.72 10.40
N VAL A 238 -3.96 10.64 10.23
CA VAL A 238 -3.02 11.24 11.18
C VAL A 238 -3.15 12.76 11.14
N ARG A 239 -3.15 13.36 9.94
CA ARG A 239 -3.30 14.79 9.74
C ARG A 239 -4.61 15.34 10.31
N GLU A 240 -5.71 14.59 10.21
CA GLU A 240 -7.01 14.93 10.79
C GLU A 240 -7.05 14.77 12.33
N GLY A 241 -6.01 14.18 12.92
CA GLY A 241 -5.91 14.03 14.37
C GLY A 241 -6.66 12.82 14.93
N ASN A 242 -6.98 11.82 14.12
CA ASN A 242 -7.69 10.60 14.56
C ASN A 242 -6.91 9.77 15.60
N TYR A 243 -5.64 10.12 15.83
CA TYR A 243 -4.74 9.43 16.76
C TYR A 243 -4.22 10.34 17.88
N ARG A 244 -4.81 11.53 18.07
CA ARG A 244 -4.42 12.43 19.17
C ARG A 244 -4.57 11.73 20.52
N PRO A 245 -3.70 12.02 21.50
CA PRO A 245 -3.86 11.53 22.87
C PRO A 245 -5.26 11.87 23.39
N ASP A 246 -5.92 10.88 23.99
CA ASP A 246 -7.21 11.07 24.64
C ASP A 246 -7.01 12.08 25.80
N PRO A 247 -7.80 13.17 25.89
CA PRO A 247 -7.64 14.16 26.97
C PRO A 247 -7.88 13.61 28.37
N LYS A 248 -8.35 12.35 28.50
CA LYS A 248 -8.51 11.70 29.80
C LYS A 248 -7.20 11.03 30.20
N PRO A 249 -6.49 11.52 31.24
CA PRO A 249 -5.38 10.78 31.79
C PRO A 249 -5.90 9.42 32.25
N LYS A 250 -5.36 8.35 31.70
CA LYS A 250 -5.54 7.03 32.31
C LYS A 250 -4.91 7.12 33.69
N PRO A 251 -5.62 6.79 34.79
CA PRO A 251 -4.97 6.69 36.08
C PRO A 251 -3.83 5.71 35.91
N SER A 252 -2.61 6.20 36.16
CA SER A 252 -1.40 5.39 36.19
C SER A 252 -1.68 4.25 37.17
N GLY A 253 -1.80 3.03 36.62
CA GLY A 253 -1.95 1.80 37.39
C GLY A 253 -0.66 1.46 38.12
N LEU A 254 -0.30 2.30 39.07
CA LEU A 254 0.51 2.01 40.25
C LEU A 254 -0.27 2.57 41.45
N GLY A 255 -1.58 2.28 41.49
CA GLY A 255 -2.33 2.30 42.73
C GLY A 255 -1.87 1.09 43.52
N GLU A 256 -1.37 1.35 44.73
CA GLU A 256 -1.21 0.36 45.77
C GLU A 256 -2.37 -0.63 45.68
N GLY A 257 -2.05 -1.91 45.51
CA GLY A 257 -3.06 -2.97 45.56
C GLY A 257 -3.85 -2.82 46.87
N PRO A 258 -5.10 -3.32 46.92
CA PRO A 258 -5.91 -3.20 48.13
C PRO A 258 -5.11 -3.70 49.32
N SER A 259 -4.80 -2.78 50.24
CA SER A 259 -4.14 -3.12 51.50
C SER A 259 -5.03 -4.15 52.19
N PHE A 260 -4.49 -5.35 52.40
CA PHE A 260 -5.17 -6.45 53.09
C PHE A 260 -5.15 -6.25 54.61
N ASP A 261 -5.15 -4.99 55.04
CA ASP A 261 -5.17 -4.57 56.43
C ASP A 261 -6.63 -4.30 56.82
N LEU A 262 -7.20 -5.26 57.55
CA LEU A 262 -8.59 -5.25 58.00
C LEU A 262 -8.91 -4.03 58.89
N GLU A 263 -7.94 -3.54 59.66
CA GLU A 263 -8.16 -2.38 60.54
C GLU A 263 -8.39 -1.08 59.74
N ALA A 264 -7.70 -0.91 58.62
CA ALA A 264 -7.87 0.27 57.77
C ALA A 264 -9.22 0.29 57.03
N TYR A 265 -9.74 -0.89 56.66
CA TYR A 265 -11.05 -1.03 56.02
C TYR A 265 -12.20 -0.75 57.00
N GLU A 266 -12.09 -1.23 58.23
CA GLU A 266 -13.09 -0.97 59.28
C GLU A 266 -13.12 0.51 59.68
N ALA A 267 -11.95 1.16 59.74
CA ALA A 267 -11.86 2.61 60.00
C ALA A 267 -12.44 3.47 58.87
N ALA A 268 -12.28 3.06 57.60
CA ALA A 268 -12.75 3.81 56.44
C ALA A 268 -14.25 3.66 56.16
N THR A 269 -14.85 2.52 56.54
CA THR A 269 -16.24 2.22 56.20
C THR A 269 -17.25 2.66 57.27
N GLY A 270 -16.82 2.96 58.50
CA GLY A 270 -17.66 3.56 59.53
C GLY A 270 -18.84 2.69 59.98
N TRP A 271 -18.78 1.37 59.75
CA TRP A 271 -19.77 0.42 60.26
C TRP A 271 -19.44 0.07 61.71
N ASN A 272 -19.90 0.91 62.65
CA ASN A 272 -20.01 0.52 64.05
C ASN A 272 -21.22 -0.40 64.22
N LEU A 273 -21.00 -1.59 64.79
CA LEU A 273 -22.02 -2.46 65.38
C LEU A 273 -21.98 -2.32 66.90
#